data_AF-A0AB73AAW1-F1
#
_entry.id   AF-A0AB73AAW1-F1
#
_cell.length_a   1.000
_cell.length_b   1.000
_cell.length_c   1.000
_cell.angle_alpha   90.00
_cell.angle_beta   90.00
_cell.angle_gamma   90.00
#
_symmetry.space_group_name_H-M   'P 1'
#
loop_
_entity.id
_entity.type
_entity.pdbx_description
1 polymer ?
#
loop_
_entity_poly.entity_id
_entity_poly.type
_entity_poly.pdbx_seq_one_letter_code
_entity_poly.pdbx_strand_id
1 'polypeptide(L)' 'MTYIFEKGTSGKHLILLHGTGGDEHSLLDIAHFLAPNSTLLSFRGTVQEDGMNRFFKRN' A
#
# COMPACT_ATOMS: atom_id res chain seq x y z
N MET A 1 0.35 -12.65 -4.34
CA MET A 1 0.00 -11.41 -3.62
C MET A 1 1.29 -10.65 -3.40
N THR A 2 1.45 -9.49 -4.02
CA THR A 2 2.66 -8.65 -3.88
C THR A 2 2.42 -7.62 -2.78
N TYR A 3 3.36 -7.48 -1.85
CA TYR A 3 3.24 -6.57 -0.73
C TYR A 3 4.62 -6.13 -0.22
N ILE A 4 4.63 -5.05 0.55
CA ILE A 4 5.78 -4.55 1.30
C ILE A 4 5.43 -4.55 2.77
N PHE A 5 6.35 -5.06 3.59
CA PHE A 5 6.27 -5.00 5.03
C PHE A 5 7.51 -4.30 5.58
N GLU A 6 7.30 -3.24 6.35
CA GLU A 6 8.36 -2.53 7.05
C GLU A 6 8.04 -2.51 8.54
N LYS A 7 8.91 -3.10 9.36
CA LYS A 7 8.72 -3.12 10.81
C LYS A 7 9.09 -1.77 11.42
N GLY A 8 8.15 -1.16 12.12
CA GLY A 8 8.36 0.08 12.87
C GLY A 8 8.66 -0.15 14.35
N THR A 9 8.78 0.94 15.09
CA THR A 9 9.15 0.97 16.53
C THR A 9 8.09 1.60 17.42
N SER A 10 7.14 2.37 16.86
CA SER A 10 6.15 3.17 17.62
C SER A 10 4.90 2.42 18.08
N GLY A 11 4.80 1.10 17.84
CA GLY A 11 3.60 0.30 18.12
C GLY A 11 2.38 0.63 17.24
N LYS A 12 2.46 1.67 16.38
CA LYS A 12 1.44 2.00 15.40
C LYS A 12 1.58 1.11 14.16
N HIS A 13 0.46 0.74 13.57
CA HIS A 13 0.40 -0.08 12.36
C HIS A 13 -0.43 0.62 11.29
N LEU A 14 0.09 0.70 10.07
CA LEU A 14 -0.62 1.27 8.92
C LEU A 14 -0.75 0.22 7.83
N ILE A 15 -1.95 0.12 7.27
CA ILE A 15 -2.22 -0.63 6.04
C ILE A 15 -2.31 0.39 4.90
N LEU A 16 -1.49 0.22 3.87
CA LEU A 16 -1.45 1.12 2.72
C LEU A 16 -2.15 0.47 1.52
N LEU A 17 -3.14 1.18 0.98
CA LEU A 17 -3.95 0.75 -0.16
C LEU A 17 -3.90 1.83 -1.24
N HIS A 18 -3.20 1.54 -2.33
CA HIS A 18 -3.01 2.48 -3.44
C HIS A 18 -4.32 2.84 -4.17
N GLY A 19 -4.33 3.98 -4.86
CA GLY A 19 -5.39 4.36 -5.80
C GLY A 19 -5.37 3.53 -7.09
N THR A 20 -6.35 3.72 -7.99
CA THR A 20 -6.36 3.01 -9.29
C THR A 20 -5.06 3.23 -10.07
N GLY A 21 -4.43 2.16 -10.56
CA GLY A 21 -3.18 2.24 -11.35
C GLY A 21 -1.90 2.32 -10.51
N GLY A 22 -2.01 2.45 -9.19
CA GLY A 22 -0.87 2.40 -8.28
C GLY A 22 -0.38 0.97 -8.00
N ASP A 23 0.48 0.86 -6.99
CA ASP A 23 1.11 -0.37 -6.52
C ASP A 23 1.49 -0.28 -5.03
N GLU A 24 2.15 -1.29 -4.52
CA GLU A 24 2.62 -1.40 -3.13
C GLU A 24 3.66 -0.33 -2.73
N HIS A 25 4.26 0.40 -3.68
CA HIS A 25 5.21 1.48 -3.38
C HIS A 25 4.54 2.85 -3.30
N SER A 26 3.38 3.01 -3.93
CA SER A 26 2.74 4.30 -4.22
C SER A 26 2.49 5.22 -3.01
N LEU A 27 2.39 4.66 -1.79
CA LEU A 27 2.08 5.41 -0.58
C LEU A 27 3.19 5.38 0.48
N LEU A 28 4.34 4.75 0.21
CA LEU A 28 5.40 4.58 1.21
C LEU A 28 5.95 5.92 1.69
N ASP A 29 6.32 6.82 0.78
CA ASP A 29 6.89 8.12 1.13
C ASP A 29 5.92 8.97 1.97
N ILE A 30 4.62 8.89 1.65
CA ILE A 30 3.56 9.56 2.42
C ILE A 30 3.46 8.96 3.83
N ALA A 31 3.51 7.62 3.94
CA ALA A 31 3.47 6.94 5.23
C ALA A 31 4.71 7.26 6.09
N HIS A 32 5.90 7.31 5.49
CA HIS A 32 7.13 7.72 6.16
C HIS A 32 7.07 9.16 6.65
N PHE A 33 6.50 10.07 5.88
CA PHE A 33 6.32 11.47 6.30
C PHE A 33 5.33 11.59 7.46
N LEU A 34 4.17 10.91 7.39
CA LEU A 34 3.10 11.06 8.38
C LEU A 34 3.35 10.27 9.68
N ALA A 35 3.96 9.09 9.58
CA ALA A 35 4.15 8.17 10.69
C ALA A 35 5.50 7.43 10.58
N PRO A 36 6.63 8.16 10.70
CA PRO A 36 7.98 7.66 10.38
C PRO A 36 8.41 6.41 11.15
N ASN A 37 7.81 6.16 12.32
CA ASN A 37 8.15 5.04 13.20
C ASN A 37 7.08 3.94 13.21
N SER A 38 6.07 3.99 12.34
CA SER A 38 4.99 2.99 12.30
C SER A 38 5.41 1.73 11.55
N THR A 39 4.79 0.60 11.87
CA THR A 39 4.89 -0.62 11.06
C THR A 39 3.98 -0.47 9.85
N LEU A 40 4.52 -0.69 8.66
CA LEU A 40 3.79 -0.54 7.40
C LEU A 40 3.52 -1.91 6.79
N LEU A 41 2.30 -2.07 6.26
CA LEU A 41 1.93 -3.17 5.38
C LEU A 41 1.24 -2.60 4.15
N SER A 42 1.93 -2.60 3.02
CA SER A 42 1.45 -2.04 1.76
C SER A 42 1.15 -3.16 0.76
N PHE A 43 0.00 -3.12 0.09
CA PHE A 43 -0.43 -4.17 -0.82
C PHE A 43 -0.53 -3.69 -2.26
N ARG A 44 -0.18 -4.55 -3.21
CA ARG A 44 -0.62 -4.43 -4.61
C ARG A 44 -1.99 -5.06 -4.76
N GLY A 45 -2.93 -4.31 -5.34
CA GLY A 45 -4.21 -4.85 -5.78
C GLY A 45 -4.03 -6.01 -6.78
N THR A 46 -4.80 -7.08 -6.62
CA THR A 46 -4.67 -8.30 -7.44
C THR A 46 -5.50 -8.27 -8.73
N VAL A 47 -6.35 -7.27 -8.90
CA VAL A 47 -7.16 -7.10 -10.11
C VAL A 47 -6.40 -6.19 -11.07
N GLN A 48 -6.33 -6.59 -12.33
CA GLN A 48 -5.93 -5.69 -13.41
C GLN A 48 -7.13 -5.36 -14.30
N GLU A 49 -7.29 -4.08 -14.61
CA GLU A 49 -8.32 -3.52 -15.48
C GLU A 49 -7.62 -2.48 -16.37
N ASP A 50 -7.60 -2.70 -17.68
CA ASP A 50 -6.87 -1.86 -18.65
C ASP A 50 -5.40 -1.60 -18.27
N GLY A 51 -4.71 -2.61 -17.73
CA GLY A 51 -3.31 -2.53 -17.29
C GLY A 51 -3.09 -1.81 -15.96
N MET A 52 -4.14 -1.33 -15.30
CA MET A 52 -4.07 -0.67 -14.00
C MET A 52 -4.34 -1.66 -12.86
N ASN A 53 -3.51 -1.66 -11.83
CA ASN A 53 -3.79 -2.45 -10.62
C ASN A 53 -4.98 -1.86 -9.84
N ARG A 54 -5.83 -2.73 -9.30
CA ARG A 54 -7.01 -2.42 -8.49
C ARG A 54 -7.21 -3.46 -7.39
N PHE A 55 -7.91 -3.08 -6.33
CA PHE A 55 -8.34 -4.01 -5.27
C PHE A 55 -9.64 -4.75 -5.59
N PHE A 56 -10.46 -4.20 -6.50
CA PHE A 56 -11.74 -4.77 -6.92
C PHE A 56 -12.08 -4.30 -8.33
N LYS A 57 -12.87 -5.11 -9.04
CA LYS A 57 -13.44 -4.76 -10.35
C LYS A 57 -14.52 -3.70 -10.20
N ARG A 58 -14.61 -2.80 -11.17
CA ARG A 58 -15.80 -1.96 -11.33
C ARG A 58 -16.67 -2.57 -12.42
N ASN A 59 -17.39 -3.62 -12.03
CA ASN A 59 -18.32 -4.44 -12.83
C ASN A 59 -17.68 -5.60 -13.61
#